data_AF-A0A656JPE6-F1
#
_entry.id   AF-A0A656JPE6-F1
#
_cell.length_a   1.000
_cell.length_b   1.000
_cell.length_c   1.000
_cell.angle_alpha   90.00
_cell.angle_beta   90.00
_cell.angle_gamma   90.00
#
_symmetry.space_group_name_H-M   'P 1'
#
loop_
_entity.id
_entity.type
_entity.pdbx_description
1 polymer ?
#
loop_
_entity_poly.entity_id
_entity_poly.type
_entity_poly.pdbx_seq_one_letter_code
_entity_poly.pdbx_strand_id
1 'polypeptide(L)'
;MDLSNPPFLPGRNKALDLLKWLAMLSMVLDHLRYVGWSIDFLYVPGRFAFPWFCLAIAVNLSRRSAALVAPRVQWRYLGWLLAFAALSEIPYRLFMADATVLNVMPTLLLGLLIAQGWQHRNVTTRVMAIVALLLAAVFQQHLMFGFAGVLLPLVFVLVLQKQLWYAVFPAVFCLAGNAWPQM
;
A
#
# COMPACT_ATOMS: atom_id res chain seq x y z
N MET A 1 10.15 33.80 27.97
CA MET A 1 10.12 33.28 26.58
C MET A 1 10.53 31.83 26.64
N ASP A 2 9.56 30.93 26.55
CA ASP A 2 9.74 29.49 26.64
C ASP A 2 10.24 28.96 25.28
N LEU A 3 11.49 28.51 25.23
CA LEU A 3 12.20 28.05 24.02
C LEU A 3 12.01 26.54 23.76
N SER A 4 11.10 25.88 24.47
CA SER A 4 10.92 24.42 24.40
C SER A 4 10.17 23.91 23.16
N ASN A 5 9.62 24.79 22.33
CA ASN A 5 8.82 24.39 21.17
C ASN A 5 9.37 25.02 19.86
N PRO A 6 10.19 24.29 19.07
CA PRO A 6 10.62 24.79 17.77
C PRO A 6 9.40 24.87 16.82
N PRO A 7 9.16 25.99 16.13
CA PRO A 7 7.87 26.26 15.46
C PRO A 7 7.56 25.46 14.19
N PHE A 8 8.36 24.47 13.77
CA PHE A 8 8.20 23.87 12.43
C PHE A 8 8.49 22.38 12.29
N LEU A 9 8.30 21.56 13.34
CA LEU A 9 8.26 20.11 13.14
C LEU A 9 6.82 19.69 12.84
N PRO A 10 6.51 19.11 11.65
CA PRO A 10 5.21 18.52 11.40
C PRO A 10 4.94 17.49 12.51
N GLY A 11 3.98 17.77 13.38
CA GLY A 11 3.71 16.96 14.56
C GLY A 11 3.56 15.48 14.18
N ARG A 12 4.28 14.60 14.91
CA ARG A 12 4.19 13.15 14.73
C ARG A 12 2.73 12.72 14.87
N ASN A 13 2.19 12.13 13.81
CA ASN A 13 0.78 11.75 13.80
C ASN A 13 0.64 10.30 14.29
N LYS A 14 0.26 10.17 15.56
CA LYS A 14 0.07 8.90 16.26
C LYS A 14 -0.88 7.93 15.55
N ALA A 15 -1.87 8.43 14.81
CA ALA A 15 -2.82 7.58 14.08
C ALA A 15 -2.16 6.86 12.89
N LEU A 16 -1.24 7.53 12.18
CA LEU A 16 -0.50 6.91 11.07
C LEU A 16 0.56 5.94 11.58
N ASP A 17 1.16 6.23 12.73
CA ASP A 17 2.08 5.30 13.38
C ASP A 17 1.33 4.04 13.86
N LEU A 18 0.15 4.20 14.46
CA LEU A 18 -0.73 3.08 14.84
C LEU A 18 -1.11 2.24 13.62
N LEU A 19 -1.44 2.88 12.49
CA LEU A 19 -1.85 2.18 11.29
C LEU A 19 -0.70 1.40 10.64
N LYS A 20 0.52 1.93 10.68
CA LYS A 20 1.73 1.18 10.30
C LYS A 20 1.99 0.00 11.23
N TRP A 21 1.86 0.20 12.54
CA TRP A 21 1.99 -0.87 13.53
C TRP A 21 0.97 -1.97 13.32
N LEU A 22 -0.28 -1.60 13.04
CA LEU A 22 -1.37 -2.54 12.78
C LEU A 22 -1.14 -3.30 11.46
N ALA A 23 -0.62 -2.64 10.43
CA ALA A 23 -0.23 -3.28 9.17
C ALA A 23 0.93 -4.28 9.38
N MET A 24 1.97 -3.90 10.12
CA MET A 24 3.09 -4.80 10.44
C MET A 24 2.65 -5.98 11.30
N LEU A 25 1.82 -5.76 12.32
CA LEU A 25 1.27 -6.83 13.16
C LEU A 25 0.43 -7.81 12.33
N SER A 26 -0.44 -7.29 11.47
CA SER A 26 -1.28 -8.10 10.57
C SER A 26 -0.43 -8.91 9.57
N MET A 27 0.66 -8.34 9.06
CA MET A 27 1.62 -9.05 8.20
C MET A 27 2.37 -10.17 8.94
N VAL A 28 2.78 -9.92 10.19
CA VAL A 28 3.42 -10.93 11.03
C VAL A 28 2.45 -12.06 11.36
N LEU A 29 1.19 -11.75 11.68
CA LEU A 29 0.14 -12.75 11.91
C LEU A 29 -0.13 -13.61 10.66
N ASP A 30 -0.08 -13.03 9.47
CA ASP A 30 -0.22 -13.74 8.19
C ASP A 30 0.92 -14.77 7.99
N HIS A 31 2.14 -14.44 8.40
CA HIS A 31 3.29 -15.34 8.30
C HIS A 31 3.39 -16.35 9.44
N LEU A 32 2.95 -15.99 10.66
CA LEU A 32 2.90 -16.89 11.82
C LEU A 32 2.01 -18.12 11.57
N ARG A 33 1.03 -17.99 10.67
CA ARG A 33 0.23 -19.11 10.15
C ARG A 33 1.11 -20.22 9.56
N TYR A 34 2.16 -19.88 8.84
CA TYR A 34 3.05 -20.85 8.18
C TYR A 34 4.04 -21.52 9.15
N VAL A 35 4.20 -20.98 10.37
CA VAL A 35 5.18 -21.48 11.35
C VAL A 35 4.59 -22.52 12.33
N GLY A 36 3.30 -22.87 12.22
CA GLY A 36 2.77 -24.08 12.88
C GLY A 36 1.48 -23.94 13.69
N TRP A 37 0.76 -22.82 13.60
CA TRP A 37 -0.60 -22.71 14.11
C TRP A 37 -1.60 -22.62 12.94
N SER A 38 -1.98 -23.79 12.43
CA SER A 38 -3.08 -23.97 11.47
C SER A 38 -4.42 -23.74 12.18
N ILE A 39 -4.68 -22.50 12.59
CA ILE A 39 -5.97 -22.07 13.12
C ILE A 39 -6.63 -21.26 12.00
N ASP A 40 -7.67 -21.81 11.38
CA ASP A 40 -8.41 -21.21 10.25
C ASP A 40 -8.94 -19.79 10.54
N PHE A 41 -9.05 -19.42 11.82
CA PHE A 41 -9.42 -18.09 12.29
C PHE A 41 -8.39 -16.99 11.96
N LEU A 42 -7.12 -17.34 11.72
CA LEU A 42 -6.03 -16.40 11.36
C LEU A 42 -6.01 -16.01 9.87
N TYR A 43 -6.80 -16.68 9.03
CA TYR A 43 -6.91 -16.38 7.60
C TYR A 43 -7.47 -14.97 7.32
N VAL A 44 -8.48 -14.57 8.10
CA VAL A 44 -9.18 -13.30 7.97
C VAL A 44 -8.30 -12.10 8.37
N PRO A 45 -7.59 -12.11 9.53
CA PRO A 45 -6.74 -10.99 9.92
C PRO A 45 -5.51 -10.78 9.03
N GLY A 46 -4.92 -11.82 8.44
CA GLY A 46 -3.75 -11.68 7.55
C GLY A 46 -4.07 -10.92 6.26
N ARG A 47 -5.27 -11.16 5.69
CA ARG A 47 -5.75 -10.50 4.47
C ARG A 47 -6.07 -9.01 4.64
N PHE A 48 -6.20 -8.53 5.89
CA PHE A 48 -6.34 -7.12 6.18
C PHE A 48 -5.00 -6.36 6.16
N ALA A 49 -3.86 -7.02 6.22
CA ALA A 49 -2.54 -6.38 6.19
C ALA A 49 -2.39 -5.48 4.95
N PHE A 50 -2.78 -6.03 3.79
CA PHE A 50 -2.69 -5.34 2.52
C PHE A 50 -3.58 -4.08 2.44
N PRO A 51 -4.90 -4.15 2.76
CA PRO A 51 -5.73 -2.95 2.90
C PRO A 51 -5.18 -1.92 3.87
N TRP A 52 -4.59 -2.34 5.00
CA TRP A 52 -3.97 -1.41 5.95
C TRP A 52 -2.75 -0.70 5.35
N PHE A 53 -1.88 -1.40 4.63
CA PHE A 53 -0.77 -0.76 3.91
C PHE A 53 -1.27 0.19 2.81
N CYS A 54 -2.30 -0.19 2.06
CA CYS A 54 -2.91 0.66 1.04
C CYS A 54 -3.50 1.94 1.65
N LEU A 55 -4.17 1.82 2.80
CA LEU A 55 -4.70 2.96 3.54
C LEU A 55 -3.58 3.83 4.11
N ALA A 56 -2.48 3.25 4.60
CA ALA A 56 -1.31 3.98 5.06
C ALA A 56 -0.71 4.86 3.94
N ILE A 57 -0.54 4.27 2.75
CA ILE A 57 -0.10 4.96 1.54
C ILE A 57 -1.06 6.11 1.22
N ALA A 58 -2.37 5.83 1.19
CA ALA A 58 -3.37 6.81 0.83
C ALA A 58 -3.43 7.99 1.80
N VAL A 59 -3.33 7.74 3.12
CA VAL A 59 -3.25 8.78 4.15
C VAL A 59 -1.95 9.57 4.02
N ASN A 60 -0.81 8.90 3.74
CA ASN A 60 0.46 9.59 3.54
C ASN A 60 0.44 10.53 2.32
N LEU A 61 -0.24 10.10 1.24
CA LEU A 61 -0.46 10.88 0.03
C LEU A 61 -1.48 12.01 0.21
N SER A 62 -2.53 11.82 1.02
CA SER A 62 -3.59 12.82 1.22
C SER A 62 -3.27 13.89 2.27
N ARG A 63 -2.11 13.80 2.93
CA ARG A 63 -1.68 14.81 3.93
C ARG A 63 -1.53 16.20 3.31
N ARG A 64 -2.38 17.12 3.79
CA ARG A 64 -2.42 18.54 3.41
C ARG A 64 -1.09 19.28 3.52
N SER A 65 -0.16 18.87 4.40
CA SER A 65 1.17 19.49 4.50
C SER A 65 2.02 19.34 3.24
N ALA A 66 1.79 18.28 2.42
CA ALA A 66 2.43 18.13 1.12
C ALA A 66 1.68 18.87 -0.01
N ALA A 67 0.40 19.22 0.21
CA ALA A 67 -0.42 19.95 -0.76
C ALA A 67 -0.17 21.47 -0.72
N LEU A 68 0.27 22.02 0.42
CA LEU A 68 0.47 23.45 0.61
C LEU A 68 1.84 23.97 0.12
N VAL A 69 2.86 23.11 -0.06
CA VAL A 69 4.26 23.53 -0.34
C VAL A 69 4.75 23.06 -1.73
N ALA A 70 3.85 22.93 -2.69
CA ALA A 70 4.03 22.37 -4.03
C ALA A 70 3.87 20.84 -4.08
N PRO A 71 3.02 20.31 -4.98
CA PRO A 71 2.85 18.88 -5.18
C PRO A 71 4.14 18.26 -5.74
N ARG A 72 5.04 17.76 -4.87
CA ARG A 72 6.27 17.08 -5.28
C ARG A 72 6.14 15.57 -5.21
N VAL A 73 6.67 14.90 -6.23
CA VAL A 73 6.84 13.45 -6.25
C VAL A 73 7.69 13.02 -5.06
N GLN A 74 7.20 12.06 -4.27
CA GLN A 74 7.92 11.55 -3.11
C GLN A 74 8.97 10.50 -3.54
N TRP A 75 9.97 10.92 -4.33
CA TRP A 75 11.03 10.04 -4.85
C TRP A 75 11.75 9.25 -3.77
N ARG A 76 12.00 9.87 -2.61
CA ARG A 76 12.59 9.19 -1.45
C ARG A 76 11.70 8.06 -0.94
N TYR A 77 10.38 8.27 -0.92
CA TYR A 77 9.44 7.24 -0.48
C TYR A 77 9.36 6.09 -1.50
N LEU A 78 9.34 6.40 -2.79
CA LEU A 78 9.41 5.40 -3.86
C LEU A 78 10.71 4.59 -3.82
N GLY A 79 11.86 5.25 -3.66
CA GLY A 79 13.16 4.58 -3.59
C GLY A 79 13.27 3.63 -2.39
N TRP A 80 12.81 4.07 -1.21
CA TRP A 80 12.77 3.19 -0.04
C TRP A 80 11.79 2.03 -0.20
N LEU A 81 10.61 2.27 -0.79
CA LEU A 81 9.63 1.21 -1.04
C LEU A 81 10.14 0.18 -2.05
N LEU A 82 10.83 0.62 -3.11
CA LEU A 82 11.47 -0.25 -4.09
C LEU A 82 12.60 -1.07 -3.47
N ALA A 83 13.48 -0.43 -2.69
CA ALA A 83 14.55 -1.13 -1.98
C ALA A 83 13.99 -2.17 -1.02
N PHE A 84 12.93 -1.83 -0.29
CA PHE A 84 12.26 -2.76 0.61
C PHE A 84 11.57 -3.89 -0.15
N ALA A 85 10.94 -3.62 -1.29
CA ALA A 85 10.34 -4.64 -2.15
C ALA A 85 11.37 -5.65 -2.64
N ALA A 86 12.53 -5.19 -3.11
CA ALA A 86 13.62 -6.05 -3.56
C ALA A 86 14.22 -6.86 -2.40
N LEU A 87 14.44 -6.22 -1.25
CA LEU A 87 15.00 -6.89 -0.08
C LEU A 87 14.05 -7.94 0.50
N SER A 88 12.74 -7.68 0.50
CA SER A 88 11.72 -8.60 1.02
C SER A 88 11.38 -9.75 0.07
N GLU A 89 11.73 -9.65 -1.21
CA GLU A 89 11.59 -10.76 -2.18
C GLU A 89 12.54 -11.91 -1.86
N ILE A 90 13.75 -11.62 -1.34
CA ILE A 90 14.75 -12.63 -0.98
C ILE A 90 14.23 -13.59 0.10
N PRO A 91 13.81 -13.14 1.31
CA PRO A 91 13.29 -14.03 2.33
C PRO A 91 11.98 -14.69 1.88
N TYR A 92 11.15 -14.01 1.08
CA TYR A 92 9.91 -14.57 0.56
C TYR A 92 10.17 -15.80 -0.32
N ARG A 93 11.12 -15.71 -1.27
CA ARG A 93 11.51 -16.86 -2.12
C ARG A 93 12.22 -17.96 -1.36
N LEU A 94 12.97 -17.62 -0.31
CA LEU A 94 13.63 -18.62 0.54
C LEU A 94 12.62 -19.40 1.40
N PHE A 95 11.56 -18.74 1.90
CA PHE A 95 10.51 -19.37 2.70
C PHE A 95 9.41 -20.04 1.87
N MET A 96 9.14 -19.54 0.66
CA MET A 96 8.18 -20.10 -0.28
C MET A 96 8.88 -20.47 -1.59
N ALA A 97 9.67 -21.55 -1.56
CA ALA A 97 10.47 -22.00 -2.69
C ALA A 97 9.63 -22.33 -3.95
N ASP A 98 8.35 -22.69 -3.79
CA ASP A 98 7.40 -23.00 -4.87
C ASP A 98 6.46 -21.83 -5.22
N ALA A 99 6.63 -20.64 -4.64
CA ALA A 99 5.77 -19.49 -4.97
C ALA A 99 6.07 -18.95 -6.37
N THR A 100 5.09 -19.07 -7.26
CA THR A 100 5.11 -18.52 -8.63
C THR A 100 4.72 -17.03 -8.67
N VAL A 101 4.19 -16.50 -7.58
CA VAL A 101 3.77 -15.10 -7.39
C VAL A 101 4.83 -14.29 -6.67
N LEU A 102 4.92 -13.01 -6.98
CA LEU A 102 5.75 -12.03 -6.28
C LEU A 102 5.14 -11.68 -4.92
N ASN A 103 5.98 -11.15 -4.02
CA ASN A 103 5.49 -10.67 -2.74
C ASN A 103 4.47 -9.49 -2.89
N VAL A 104 3.89 -9.06 -1.76
CA VAL A 104 2.88 -7.99 -1.75
C VAL A 104 3.42 -6.60 -2.10
N MET A 105 4.74 -6.37 -1.98
CA MET A 105 5.35 -5.04 -2.09
C MET A 105 5.34 -4.46 -3.51
N PRO A 106 5.60 -5.20 -4.60
CA PRO A 106 5.37 -4.74 -5.97
C PRO A 106 3.96 -4.23 -6.21
N THR A 107 2.95 -4.90 -5.65
CA THR A 107 1.54 -4.46 -5.75
C THR A 107 1.35 -3.09 -5.10
N LEU A 108 1.90 -2.90 -3.89
CA LEU A 108 1.86 -1.63 -3.17
C LEU A 108 2.66 -0.52 -3.88
N LEU A 109 3.80 -0.86 -4.48
CA LEU A 109 4.64 0.06 -5.23
C LEU A 109 3.91 0.57 -6.49
N LEU A 110 3.31 -0.34 -7.27
CA LEU A 110 2.51 0.03 -8.44
C LEU A 110 1.30 0.89 -8.03
N GLY A 111 0.62 0.53 -6.94
CA GLY A 111 -0.51 1.31 -6.45
C GLY A 111 -0.12 2.70 -5.95
N LEU A 112 1.06 2.85 -5.33
CA LEU A 112 1.63 4.15 -4.97
C LEU A 112 1.92 5.01 -6.21
N LEU A 113 2.52 4.44 -7.25
CA LEU A 113 2.81 5.15 -8.51
C LEU A 113 1.53 5.67 -9.18
N ILE A 114 0.49 4.85 -9.22
CA ILE A 114 -0.82 5.21 -9.79
C ILE A 114 -1.47 6.32 -8.96
N ALA A 115 -1.50 6.17 -7.64
CA ALA A 115 -2.08 7.16 -6.75
C ALA A 115 -1.33 8.50 -6.79
N GLN A 116 0.00 8.49 -6.91
CA GLN A 116 0.80 9.69 -7.13
C GLN A 116 0.53 10.34 -8.49
N GLY A 117 0.44 9.56 -9.57
CA GLY A 117 0.11 10.09 -10.90
C GLY A 117 -1.28 10.72 -10.99
N TRP A 118 -2.22 10.24 -10.18
CA TRP A 118 -3.53 10.84 -10.05
C TRP A 118 -3.50 12.18 -9.29
N GLN A 119 -2.79 12.24 -8.17
CA GLN A 119 -2.71 13.46 -7.34
C GLN A 119 -1.88 14.56 -7.99
N HIS A 120 -0.71 14.21 -8.52
CA HIS A 120 0.19 15.12 -9.17
C HIS A 120 -0.14 15.11 -10.66
N ARG A 121 -0.86 16.12 -11.15
CA ARG A 121 -1.23 16.25 -12.58
C ARG A 121 -0.06 16.61 -13.51
N ASN A 122 1.17 16.23 -13.16
CA ASN A 122 2.36 16.46 -13.97
C ASN A 122 2.48 15.39 -15.07
N VAL A 123 3.17 15.69 -16.17
CA VAL A 123 3.36 14.77 -17.30
C VAL A 123 4.17 13.55 -16.86
N THR A 124 5.25 13.77 -16.10
CA THR A 124 6.12 12.70 -15.58
C THR A 124 5.35 11.71 -14.71
N THR A 125 4.52 12.20 -13.81
CA THR A 125 3.74 11.37 -12.88
C THR A 125 2.58 10.66 -13.58
N ARG A 126 2.00 11.25 -14.63
CA ARG A 126 1.04 10.56 -15.51
C ARG A 126 1.69 9.43 -16.29
N VAL A 127 2.86 9.66 -16.88
CA VAL A 127 3.62 8.60 -17.56
C VAL A 127 3.94 7.47 -16.59
N MET A 128 4.41 7.79 -15.38
CA MET A 128 4.66 6.80 -14.33
C MET A 128 3.41 5.98 -13.98
N ALA A 129 2.24 6.62 -13.84
CA ALA A 129 0.99 5.92 -13.55
C ALA A 129 0.52 5.04 -14.72
N ILE A 130 0.67 5.51 -15.97
CA ILE A 130 0.33 4.70 -17.16
C ILE A 130 1.24 3.47 -17.24
N VAL A 131 2.55 3.66 -17.07
CA VAL A 131 3.52 2.55 -17.04
C VAL A 131 3.17 1.59 -15.91
N ALA A 132 2.85 2.08 -14.72
CA ALA A 132 2.45 1.23 -13.59
C ALA A 132 1.15 0.46 -13.87
N LEU A 133 0.16 1.06 -14.53
CA LEU A 133 -1.08 0.39 -14.96
C LEU A 133 -0.81 -0.71 -15.99
N LEU A 134 0.05 -0.44 -16.98
CA LEU A 134 0.43 -1.41 -17.99
C LEU A 134 1.18 -2.60 -17.36
N LEU A 135 2.13 -2.31 -16.46
CA LEU A 135 2.83 -3.36 -15.70
C LEU A 135 1.85 -4.17 -14.85
N ALA A 136 0.90 -3.52 -14.18
CA ALA A 136 -0.11 -4.21 -13.40
C ALA A 136 -1.01 -5.12 -14.25
N ALA A 137 -1.34 -4.71 -15.48
CA ALA A 137 -2.15 -5.51 -16.40
C ALA A 137 -1.37 -6.71 -16.98
N VAL A 138 -0.10 -6.51 -17.34
CA VAL A 138 0.77 -7.57 -17.89
C VAL A 138 1.14 -8.59 -16.81
N PHE A 139 1.52 -8.12 -15.62
CA PHE A 139 2.00 -8.95 -14.52
C PHE A 139 0.89 -9.37 -13.54
N GLN A 140 -0.40 -9.16 -13.88
CA GLN A 140 -1.53 -9.44 -12.97
C GLN A 140 -1.52 -10.86 -12.38
N GLN A 141 -1.04 -11.86 -13.14
CA GLN A 141 -0.96 -13.26 -12.71
C GLN A 141 0.19 -13.53 -11.72
N HIS A 142 1.19 -12.66 -11.69
CA HIS A 142 2.34 -12.73 -10.78
C HIS A 142 2.15 -11.82 -9.55
N LEU A 143 1.07 -11.02 -9.50
CA LEU A 143 0.75 -10.13 -8.39
C LEU A 143 -0.22 -10.79 -7.43
N MET A 144 0.16 -10.87 -6.15
CA MET A 144 -0.60 -11.55 -5.09
C MET A 144 -2.07 -11.09 -4.96
N PHE A 145 -2.39 -9.82 -5.27
CA PHE A 145 -3.75 -9.26 -5.23
C PHE A 145 -4.27 -8.80 -6.61
N GLY A 146 -3.55 -9.17 -7.68
CA GLY A 146 -3.87 -8.83 -9.06
C GLY A 146 -4.03 -7.33 -9.32
N PHE A 147 -4.75 -7.01 -10.39
CA PHE A 147 -5.00 -5.63 -10.82
C PHE A 147 -5.88 -4.84 -9.82
N ALA A 148 -6.86 -5.51 -9.18
CA ALA A 148 -7.73 -4.89 -8.19
C ALA A 148 -6.96 -4.40 -6.96
N GLY A 149 -5.97 -5.19 -6.50
CA GLY A 149 -5.09 -4.78 -5.40
C GLY A 149 -4.26 -3.55 -5.74
N VAL A 150 -3.71 -3.49 -6.96
CA VAL A 150 -2.91 -2.34 -7.42
C VAL A 150 -3.72 -1.03 -7.42
N LEU A 151 -5.02 -1.09 -7.74
CA LEU A 151 -5.88 0.10 -7.74
C LEU A 151 -6.33 0.54 -6.35
N LEU A 152 -6.22 -0.33 -5.34
CA LEU A 152 -6.77 -0.09 -4.01
C LEU A 152 -6.23 1.18 -3.31
N PRO A 153 -4.91 1.51 -3.36
CA PRO A 153 -4.40 2.76 -2.81
C PRO A 153 -5.02 4.01 -3.46
N LEU A 154 -5.25 3.99 -4.78
CA LEU A 154 -5.91 5.08 -5.49
C LEU A 154 -7.36 5.25 -5.00
N VAL A 155 -8.09 4.15 -4.86
CA VAL A 155 -9.47 4.15 -4.34
C VAL A 155 -9.50 4.76 -2.93
N PHE A 156 -8.58 4.38 -2.05
CA PHE A 156 -8.48 4.99 -0.71
C PHE A 156 -8.14 6.48 -0.78
N VAL A 157 -7.25 6.91 -1.66
CA VAL A 157 -6.96 8.36 -1.85
C VAL A 157 -8.22 9.10 -2.27
N LEU A 158 -9.00 8.56 -3.20
CA LEU A 158 -10.26 9.16 -3.66
C LEU A 158 -11.27 9.27 -2.51
N VAL A 159 -11.43 8.23 -1.69
CA VAL A 159 -12.32 8.24 -0.53
C VAL A 159 -11.87 9.26 0.51
N LEU A 160 -10.57 9.37 0.78
CA LEU A 160 -10.03 10.35 1.74
C LEU A 160 -10.15 11.79 1.25
N GLN A 161 -10.19 12.02 -0.07
CA GLN A 161 -10.38 13.33 -0.68
C GLN A 161 -11.85 13.70 -0.91
N LYS A 162 -12.77 12.72 -0.85
CA LYS A 162 -14.21 12.88 -1.07
C LYS A 162 -15.02 12.46 0.17
N GLN A 163 -16.35 12.52 0.07
CA GLN A 163 -17.25 12.19 1.18
C GLN A 163 -17.14 10.70 1.57
N LEU A 164 -17.27 10.38 2.86
CA LEU A 164 -17.15 9.02 3.41
C LEU A 164 -18.09 7.97 2.76
N TRP A 165 -19.15 8.40 2.07
CA TRP A 165 -20.10 7.49 1.38
C TRP A 165 -19.43 6.62 0.31
N TYR A 166 -18.30 7.06 -0.25
CA TYR A 166 -17.51 6.25 -1.19
C TYR A 166 -16.75 5.08 -0.53
N ALA A 167 -16.84 4.88 0.79
CA ALA A 167 -16.18 3.78 1.52
C ALA A 167 -16.64 2.38 1.07
N VAL A 168 -17.76 2.27 0.35
CA VAL A 168 -18.21 1.02 -0.28
C VAL A 168 -17.24 0.57 -1.39
N PHE A 169 -16.63 1.50 -2.13
CA PHE A 169 -15.70 1.16 -3.22
C PHE A 169 -14.43 0.44 -2.74
N PRO A 170 -13.70 0.93 -1.70
CA PRO A 170 -12.59 0.18 -1.14
C PRO A 170 -13.01 -1.20 -0.64
N ALA A 171 -14.18 -1.35 -0.03
CA ALA A 171 -14.66 -2.65 0.41
C ALA A 171 -14.85 -3.62 -0.77
N VAL A 172 -15.46 -3.17 -1.88
CA VAL A 172 -15.62 -3.97 -3.09
C VAL A 172 -14.27 -4.34 -3.73
N PHE A 173 -13.33 -3.40 -3.81
CA PHE A 173 -11.99 -3.68 -4.36
C PHE A 173 -11.16 -4.59 -3.44
N CYS A 174 -11.29 -4.45 -2.11
CA CYS A 174 -10.70 -5.37 -1.13
C CYS A 174 -11.25 -6.78 -1.28
N LEU A 175 -12.57 -6.91 -1.49
CA LEU A 175 -13.22 -8.19 -1.73
C LEU A 175 -12.78 -8.79 -3.08
N ALA A 176 -12.74 -7.99 -4.15
CA ALA A 176 -12.32 -8.45 -5.47
C ALA A 176 -10.84 -8.86 -5.50
N GLY A 177 -9.95 -8.12 -4.85
CA GLY A 177 -8.53 -8.47 -4.74
C GLY A 177 -8.29 -9.70 -3.86
N ASN A 178 -9.13 -9.91 -2.83
CA ASN A 178 -9.08 -11.12 -2.02
C ASN A 178 -9.81 -12.32 -2.67
N ALA A 179 -10.66 -12.10 -3.67
CA ALA A 179 -11.38 -13.15 -4.37
C ALA A 179 -10.52 -13.89 -5.42
N TRP A 180 -9.19 -13.73 -5.39
CA TRP A 180 -8.31 -14.50 -6.27
C TRP A 180 -8.60 -15.99 -6.12
N PRO A 181 -8.85 -16.72 -7.24
CA PRO A 181 -9.23 -18.11 -7.17
C PRO A 181 -8.12 -18.90 -6.48
N GLN A 182 -8.49 -19.68 -5.48
CA GLN A 182 -7.66 -20.78 -5.01
C GLN A 182 -7.52 -21.74 -6.20
N MET A 183 -6.45 -21.59 -6.98
CA MET A 183 -6.01 -22.61 -7.94
C MET A 183 -4.86 -23.36 -7.31
#